data_AF-A0AAC8Q9Y3-F1
#
_entry.id   AF-A0AAC8Q9Y3-F1
#
_cell.length_a   1.000
_cell.length_b   1.000
_cell.length_c   1.000
_cell.angle_alpha   90.00
_cell.angle_beta   90.00
_cell.angle_gamma   90.00
#
_symmetry.space_group_name_H-M   'P 1'
#
loop_
_entity.id
_entity.type
_entity.pdbx_description
1 polymer ?
#
loop_
_entity_poly.entity_id
_entity_poly.type
_entity_poly.pdbx_seq_one_letter_code
_entity_poly.pdbx_strand_id
1 'polypeptide(L)'
;MRLPAVATVLLLSATGCVKEISSEERLERESPSRASAGDTPDAAALGKVNCDDTGDALNQARNVNRPESDRVMSYIDLYTSLQKRNATFEEAMNRNPDLHYTEGSQKLVAARENCIQQTADVKVEFETYVRELVDVPTVQEVKGGNTVTVARLDFNTLRQAIETLNPDDKEQLLGRVLNAEKKVAPAAAEEPAAAPSRKRGK
;
A
#
# COMPACT_ATOMS: atom_id res chain seq x y z
N MET A 1 -49.37 -19.92 -57.78
CA MET A 1 -50.44 -19.15 -58.47
C MET A 1 -50.50 -17.74 -57.89
N ARG A 2 -51.04 -16.80 -58.68
CA ARG A 2 -50.95 -15.33 -58.59
C ARG A 2 -51.62 -14.69 -57.35
N LEU A 3 -51.07 -13.52 -56.96
CA LEU A 3 -51.59 -12.29 -56.28
C LEU A 3 -53.13 -12.09 -56.19
N PRO A 4 -53.76 -11.17 -55.39
CA PRO A 4 -53.26 -9.87 -54.85
C PRO A 4 -53.86 -9.38 -53.48
N ALA A 5 -53.49 -8.13 -53.10
CA ALA A 5 -54.33 -7.12 -52.40
C ALA A 5 -54.53 -7.29 -50.85
N VAL A 6 -54.67 -6.27 -49.99
CA VAL A 6 -55.00 -4.83 -50.05
C VAL A 6 -54.35 -4.16 -48.83
N ALA A 7 -54.02 -2.88 -48.98
CA ALA A 7 -53.57 -1.95 -47.94
C ALA A 7 -54.56 -1.78 -46.77
N THR A 8 -54.04 -1.65 -45.54
CA THR A 8 -54.68 -0.81 -44.53
C THR A 8 -53.61 -0.05 -43.75
N VAL A 9 -53.52 1.24 -44.07
CA VAL A 9 -52.85 2.26 -43.29
C VAL A 9 -53.49 2.31 -41.90
N LEU A 10 -52.72 2.04 -40.86
CA LEU A 10 -53.10 2.34 -39.47
C LEU A 10 -52.14 3.42 -38.96
N LEU A 11 -52.51 4.65 -39.28
CA LEU A 11 -52.04 5.86 -38.62
C LEU A 11 -52.47 5.78 -37.14
N LEU A 12 -51.62 5.25 -36.27
CA LEU A 12 -51.71 5.54 -34.84
C LEU A 12 -51.04 6.89 -34.59
N SER A 13 -51.84 7.94 -34.74
CA SER A 13 -51.61 9.25 -34.16
C SER A 13 -51.65 9.13 -32.63
N ALA A 14 -50.51 8.81 -32.03
CA ALA A 14 -50.25 9.08 -30.62
C ALA A 14 -49.68 10.50 -30.53
N THR A 15 -50.54 11.47 -30.26
CA THR A 15 -50.15 12.78 -29.70
C THR A 15 -49.66 12.55 -28.26
N GLY A 16 -48.48 11.99 -28.11
CA GLY A 16 -47.71 12.06 -26.88
C GLY A 16 -46.70 13.19 -27.08
N CYS A 17 -46.77 14.23 -26.25
CA CYS A 17 -45.69 15.19 -26.10
C CYS A 17 -44.45 14.43 -25.65
N VAL A 18 -43.67 13.91 -26.60
CA VAL A 18 -42.28 13.52 -26.35
C VAL A 18 -41.62 14.84 -26.03
N LYS A 19 -41.34 15.04 -24.73
CA LYS A 19 -40.46 16.10 -24.29
C LYS A 19 -39.16 15.80 -25.02
N GLU A 20 -38.90 16.52 -26.12
CA GLU A 20 -37.62 16.53 -26.82
C GLU A 20 -36.61 16.93 -25.76
N ILE A 21 -36.03 15.92 -25.11
CA ILE A 21 -34.90 16.13 -24.23
C ILE A 21 -33.85 16.71 -25.17
N SER A 22 -33.55 18.01 -25.02
CA SER A 22 -32.51 18.69 -25.78
C SER A 22 -31.28 17.80 -25.79
N SER A 23 -30.52 17.78 -26.89
CA SER A 23 -29.25 17.05 -26.92
C SER A 23 -28.36 17.40 -25.73
N GLU A 24 -28.51 18.60 -25.17
CA GLU A 24 -27.88 19.08 -23.94
C GLU A 24 -28.39 18.33 -22.69
N GLU A 25 -29.70 18.15 -22.55
CA GLU A 25 -30.30 17.43 -21.41
C GLU A 25 -30.09 15.90 -21.52
N ARG A 26 -29.89 15.35 -22.73
CA ARG A 26 -29.40 13.96 -22.91
C ARG A 26 -27.93 13.84 -22.52
N LEU A 27 -27.11 14.81 -22.93
CA LEU A 27 -25.69 14.85 -22.61
C LEU A 27 -25.45 15.01 -21.10
N GLU A 28 -26.23 15.85 -20.41
CA GLU A 28 -26.16 16.00 -18.95
C GLU A 28 -26.60 14.72 -18.21
N ARG A 29 -27.58 13.99 -18.75
CA ARG A 29 -28.08 12.73 -18.16
C ARG A 29 -27.17 11.54 -18.43
N GLU A 30 -26.43 11.54 -19.55
CA GLU A 30 -25.39 10.56 -19.90
C GLU A 30 -24.01 10.91 -19.33
N SER A 31 -23.81 12.14 -18.83
CA SER A 31 -22.55 12.62 -18.23
C SER A 31 -22.64 12.89 -16.71
N PRO A 32 -23.24 12.03 -15.86
CA PRO A 32 -23.22 12.23 -14.40
C PRO A 32 -21.79 12.19 -13.83
N SER A 33 -20.79 11.76 -14.61
CA SER A 33 -19.36 11.78 -14.29
C SER A 33 -18.78 13.18 -14.04
N ARG A 34 -19.44 14.26 -14.51
CA ARG A 34 -19.03 15.64 -14.19
C ARG A 34 -19.61 16.18 -12.87
N ALA A 35 -20.71 15.62 -12.39
CA ALA A 35 -21.40 16.10 -11.18
C ALA A 35 -20.80 15.58 -9.87
N SER A 36 -19.87 14.62 -9.91
CA SER A 36 -19.15 14.12 -8.73
C SER A 36 -17.84 14.89 -8.44
N ALA A 37 -17.63 16.04 -9.08
CA ALA A 37 -16.43 16.88 -8.94
C ALA A 37 -16.25 17.56 -7.57
N GLY A 38 -17.12 17.28 -6.59
CA GLY A 38 -17.10 17.94 -5.27
C GLY A 38 -15.92 17.54 -4.38
N ASP A 39 -15.36 16.33 -4.55
CA ASP A 39 -14.33 15.78 -3.65
C ASP A 39 -12.99 15.46 -4.34
N THR A 40 -12.86 15.69 -5.64
CA THR A 40 -11.58 15.49 -6.33
C THR A 40 -10.64 16.67 -6.18
N PRO A 41 -9.36 16.46 -5.81
CA PRO A 41 -8.39 17.53 -5.78
C PRO A 41 -8.28 18.18 -7.17
N ASP A 42 -8.45 19.50 -7.21
CA ASP A 42 -8.24 20.29 -8.42
C ASP A 42 -6.73 20.48 -8.70
N ALA A 43 -6.39 21.07 -9.85
CA ALA A 43 -5.00 21.32 -10.23
C ALA A 43 -4.22 22.11 -9.17
N ALA A 44 -4.88 23.03 -8.45
CA ALA A 44 -4.29 23.83 -7.39
C ALA A 44 -4.01 23.01 -6.12
N ALA A 45 -4.88 22.07 -5.76
CA ALA A 45 -4.68 21.13 -4.67
C ALA A 45 -3.58 20.13 -5.00
N LEU A 46 -3.52 19.60 -6.22
CA LEU A 46 -2.44 18.72 -6.69
C LEU A 46 -1.08 19.42 -6.69
N GLY A 47 -1.04 20.71 -7.03
CA GLY A 47 0.19 21.51 -6.96
C GLY A 47 0.80 21.62 -5.56
N LYS A 48 0.05 21.30 -4.50
CA LYS A 48 0.54 21.25 -3.11
C LYS A 48 1.05 19.87 -2.71
N VAL A 49 0.76 18.82 -3.48
CA VAL A 49 1.27 17.48 -3.25
C VAL A 49 2.66 17.41 -3.86
N ASN A 50 3.69 17.55 -3.03
CA ASN A 50 5.08 17.36 -3.42
C ASN A 50 5.63 16.07 -2.81
N CYS A 51 6.66 15.50 -3.46
CA CYS A 51 7.42 14.36 -2.95
C CYS A 51 8.91 14.68 -2.81
N ASP A 52 9.27 15.96 -2.88
CA ASP A 52 10.66 16.44 -2.72
C ASP A 52 11.10 16.49 -1.24
N ASP A 53 10.14 16.46 -0.32
CA ASP A 53 10.37 16.52 1.13
C ASP A 53 10.73 15.14 1.74
N THR A 54 10.93 14.11 0.92
CA THR A 54 11.26 12.75 1.37
C THR A 54 12.65 12.67 2.00
N GLY A 55 13.56 13.58 1.65
CA GLY A 55 14.96 13.55 2.08
C GLY A 55 15.14 13.53 3.60
N ASP A 56 14.41 14.39 4.33
CA ASP A 56 14.52 14.47 5.80
C ASP A 56 13.99 13.21 6.48
N ALA A 57 12.82 12.71 6.04
CA ALA A 57 12.24 11.48 6.54
C ALA A 57 13.15 10.27 6.26
N LEU A 58 13.75 10.23 5.07
CA LEU A 58 14.67 9.16 4.68
C LEU A 58 15.98 9.22 5.49
N ASN A 59 16.51 10.41 5.75
CA ASN A 59 17.66 10.59 6.63
C ASN A 59 17.37 10.12 8.07
N GLN A 60 16.16 10.36 8.58
CA GLN A 60 15.74 9.85 9.88
C GLN A 60 15.63 8.33 9.91
N ALA A 61 15.17 7.70 8.82
CA ALA A 61 15.08 6.24 8.69
C ALA A 61 16.48 5.59 8.55
N ARG A 62 17.41 6.26 7.88
CA ARG A 62 18.81 5.82 7.71
C ARG A 62 19.69 6.02 8.94
N ASN A 63 19.27 6.85 9.91
CA ASN A 63 20.08 7.17 11.07
C ASN A 63 20.34 5.94 11.96
N VAL A 64 21.52 5.34 11.82
CA VAL A 64 21.96 4.14 12.54
C VAL A 64 22.04 4.30 14.05
N ASN A 65 22.07 5.53 14.55
CA ASN A 65 22.09 5.79 15.99
C ASN A 65 20.69 5.70 16.63
N ARG A 66 19.63 5.59 15.81
CA ARG A 66 18.27 5.38 16.30
C ARG A 66 18.00 3.88 16.49
N PRO A 67 17.12 3.52 17.45
CA PRO A 67 16.65 2.15 17.59
C PRO A 67 16.14 1.60 16.25
N GLU A 68 16.47 0.34 15.94
CA GLU A 68 16.07 -0.28 14.67
C GLU A 68 14.55 -0.27 14.47
N SER A 69 13.77 -0.39 15.55
CA SER A 69 12.30 -0.33 15.54
C SER A 69 11.81 1.01 15.02
N ASP A 70 12.38 2.10 15.52
CA ASP A 70 12.03 3.45 15.12
C ASP A 70 12.41 3.73 13.66
N ARG A 71 13.53 3.15 13.21
CA ARG A 71 13.97 3.26 11.82
C ARG A 71 13.02 2.53 10.87
N VAL A 72 12.59 1.31 11.21
CA VAL A 72 11.59 0.56 10.44
C VAL A 72 10.26 1.31 10.39
N MET A 73 9.78 1.84 11.52
CA MET A 73 8.56 2.65 11.56
C MET A 73 8.68 3.90 10.68
N SER A 74 9.83 4.57 10.68
CA SER A 74 10.06 5.73 9.80
C SER A 74 9.97 5.35 8.32
N TYR A 75 10.47 4.18 7.93
CA TYR A 75 10.30 3.67 6.57
C TYR A 75 8.84 3.34 6.24
N ILE A 76 8.11 2.68 7.16
CA ILE A 76 6.68 2.38 7.00
C ILE A 76 5.88 3.67 6.75
N ASP A 77 6.11 4.69 7.58
CA ASP A 77 5.39 5.97 7.50
C ASP A 77 5.71 6.71 6.21
N LEU A 78 7.00 6.78 5.85
CA LEU A 78 7.46 7.43 4.62
C LEU A 78 6.87 6.75 3.38
N TYR A 79 6.97 5.42 3.30
CA TYR A 79 6.49 4.65 2.16
C TYR A 79 4.97 4.72 2.04
N THR A 80 4.24 4.61 3.15
CA THR A 80 2.77 4.75 3.18
C THR A 80 2.33 6.16 2.75
N SER A 81 3.04 7.20 3.21
CA SER A 81 2.80 8.59 2.81
C SER A 81 3.01 8.78 1.30
N LEU A 82 4.07 8.20 0.74
CA LEU A 82 4.36 8.23 -0.70
C LEU A 82 3.29 7.49 -1.52
N GLN A 83 2.85 6.32 -1.08
CA GLN A 83 1.74 5.60 -1.74
C GLN A 83 0.45 6.41 -1.74
N LYS A 84 0.11 7.07 -0.62
CA LYS A 84 -1.07 7.94 -0.55
C LYS A 84 -0.97 9.11 -1.52
N ARG A 85 0.19 9.76 -1.61
CA ARG A 85 0.42 10.86 -2.56
C ARG A 85 0.29 10.40 -4.02
N ASN A 86 0.84 9.24 -4.37
CA ASN A 86 0.67 8.64 -5.70
C ASN A 86 -0.81 8.35 -6.00
N ALA A 87 -1.53 7.72 -5.06
CA ALA A 87 -2.95 7.42 -5.23
C ALA A 87 -3.78 8.70 -5.47
N THR A 88 -3.47 9.79 -4.76
CA THR A 88 -4.12 11.10 -4.98
C THR A 88 -3.90 11.63 -6.41
N PHE A 89 -2.67 11.54 -6.92
CA PHE A 89 -2.37 11.94 -8.30
C PHE A 89 -3.12 11.08 -9.32
N GLU A 90 -3.13 9.76 -9.13
CA GLU A 90 -3.81 8.83 -10.02
C GLU A 90 -5.33 9.02 -10.02
N GLU A 91 -5.94 9.16 -8.84
CA GLU A 91 -7.37 9.41 -8.72
C GLU A 91 -7.78 10.72 -9.39
N ALA A 92 -7.02 11.79 -9.19
CA ALA A 92 -7.31 13.09 -9.77
C ALA A 92 -7.13 13.10 -11.30
N MET A 93 -6.06 12.50 -11.82
CA MET A 93 -5.82 12.41 -13.27
C MET A 93 -6.81 11.48 -13.98
N ASN A 94 -7.21 10.37 -13.35
CA ASN A 94 -8.19 9.45 -13.92
C ASN A 94 -9.60 10.07 -14.00
N ARG A 95 -9.96 10.91 -13.02
CA ARG A 95 -11.26 11.60 -13.01
C ARG A 95 -11.28 12.84 -13.90
N ASN A 96 -10.14 13.52 -14.06
CA ASN A 96 -10.00 14.71 -14.87
C ASN A 96 -8.83 14.55 -15.86
N PRO A 97 -9.02 13.83 -16.98
CA PRO A 97 -7.95 13.64 -17.98
C PRO A 97 -7.47 14.95 -18.62
N ASP A 98 -8.29 16.01 -18.55
CA ASP A 98 -7.92 17.36 -19.00
C ASP A 98 -6.73 17.93 -18.22
N LEU A 99 -6.45 17.46 -16.99
CA LEU A 99 -5.29 17.86 -16.19
C LEU A 99 -3.95 17.56 -16.87
N HIS A 100 -3.92 16.66 -17.86
CA HIS A 100 -2.74 16.43 -18.68
C HIS A 100 -2.47 17.56 -19.67
N TYR A 101 -3.47 18.38 -20.00
CA TYR A 101 -3.44 19.35 -21.10
C TYR A 101 -3.70 20.80 -20.66
N THR A 102 -4.00 21.04 -19.38
CA THR A 102 -4.19 22.39 -18.83
C THR A 102 -2.86 23.15 -18.68
N GLU A 103 -2.94 24.48 -18.63
CA GLU A 103 -1.76 25.31 -18.36
C GLU A 103 -1.14 24.94 -17.00
N GLY A 104 0.16 24.62 -17.00
CA GLY A 104 0.85 24.09 -15.81
C GLY A 104 0.80 22.56 -15.66
N SER A 105 0.15 21.82 -16.56
CA SER A 105 0.10 20.35 -16.54
C SER A 105 1.47 19.70 -16.51
N GLN A 106 2.46 20.27 -17.19
CA GLN A 106 3.84 19.78 -17.17
C GLN A 106 4.41 19.70 -15.74
N LYS A 107 4.06 20.65 -14.87
CA LYS A 107 4.49 20.63 -13.46
C LYS A 107 3.78 19.52 -12.68
N LEU A 108 2.50 19.27 -12.95
CA LEU A 108 1.73 18.19 -12.31
C LEU A 108 2.22 16.81 -12.75
N VAL A 109 2.50 16.63 -14.04
CA VAL A 109 3.07 15.40 -14.59
C VAL A 109 4.46 15.16 -14.01
N ALA A 110 5.33 16.16 -14.01
CA ALA A 110 6.66 16.05 -13.42
C ALA A 110 6.61 15.76 -11.90
N ALA A 111 5.69 16.38 -11.17
CA ALA A 111 5.49 16.10 -9.74
C ALA A 111 5.03 14.65 -9.51
N ARG A 112 4.10 14.15 -10.33
CA ARG A 112 3.67 12.74 -10.29
C ARG A 112 4.82 11.79 -10.60
N GLU A 113 5.57 12.03 -11.66
CA GLU A 113 6.73 11.21 -12.04
C GLU A 113 7.78 11.17 -10.94
N ASN A 114 8.06 12.32 -10.30
CA ASN A 114 8.94 12.39 -9.16
C ASN A 114 8.41 11.58 -7.96
N CYS A 115 7.12 11.68 -7.64
CA CYS A 115 6.51 10.87 -6.58
C CYS A 115 6.63 9.37 -6.88
N ILE A 116 6.43 8.95 -8.13
CA ILE A 116 6.60 7.55 -8.56
C ILE A 116 8.05 7.12 -8.36
N GLN A 117 9.02 7.92 -8.82
CA GLN A 117 10.44 7.63 -8.69
C GLN A 117 10.86 7.53 -7.21
N GLN A 118 10.51 8.52 -6.39
CA GLN A 118 10.79 8.51 -4.95
C GLN A 118 10.16 7.30 -4.24
N THR A 119 8.94 6.91 -4.64
CA THR A 119 8.29 5.72 -4.09
C THR A 119 9.05 4.45 -4.45
N ALA A 120 9.53 4.33 -5.69
CA ALA A 120 10.31 3.18 -6.13
C ALA A 120 11.65 3.10 -5.39
N ASP A 121 12.36 4.22 -5.27
CA ASP A 121 13.65 4.29 -4.59
C ASP A 121 13.52 3.92 -3.10
N VAL A 122 12.53 4.52 -2.41
CA VAL A 122 12.24 4.20 -1.00
C VAL A 122 11.79 2.75 -0.84
N LYS A 123 10.99 2.21 -1.77
CA LYS A 123 10.56 0.82 -1.73
C LYS A 123 11.76 -0.13 -1.75
N VAL A 124 12.69 0.06 -2.68
CA VAL A 124 13.86 -0.82 -2.83
C VAL A 124 14.73 -0.80 -1.56
N GLU A 125 14.99 0.39 -1.01
CA GLU A 125 15.78 0.51 0.21
C GLU A 125 15.08 -0.09 1.42
N PHE A 126 13.78 0.21 1.59
CA PHE A 126 12.98 -0.32 2.69
C PHE A 126 12.89 -1.86 2.61
N GLU A 127 12.68 -2.41 1.42
CA GLU A 127 12.60 -3.84 1.19
C GLU A 127 13.94 -4.55 1.46
N THR A 128 15.05 -3.94 1.03
CA THR A 128 16.40 -4.41 1.35
C THR A 128 16.60 -4.47 2.86
N TYR A 129 16.28 -3.38 3.57
CA TYR A 129 16.43 -3.30 5.01
C TYR A 129 15.55 -4.30 5.76
N VAL A 130 14.30 -4.51 5.34
CA VAL A 130 13.42 -5.52 5.94
C VAL A 130 13.96 -6.93 5.72
N ARG A 131 14.48 -7.25 4.53
CA ARG A 131 15.09 -8.57 4.29
C ARG A 131 16.31 -8.81 5.16
N GLU A 132 17.18 -7.82 5.34
CA GLU A 132 18.33 -7.91 6.25
C GLU A 132 17.91 -8.21 7.70
N LEU A 133 16.80 -7.60 8.16
CA LEU A 133 16.26 -7.85 9.49
C LEU A 133 15.62 -9.25 9.61
N VAL A 134 14.95 -9.72 8.56
CA VAL A 134 14.33 -11.06 8.53
C VAL A 134 15.39 -12.17 8.43
N ASP A 135 16.53 -11.91 7.82
CA ASP A 135 17.65 -12.86 7.73
C ASP A 135 18.35 -13.05 9.07
N VAL A 136 18.44 -12.00 9.89
CA VAL A 136 18.98 -12.05 11.26
C VAL A 136 17.97 -11.48 12.27
N PRO A 137 16.88 -12.20 12.57
CA PRO A 137 15.76 -11.68 13.36
C PRO A 137 15.97 -11.81 14.88
N THR A 138 17.02 -12.52 15.30
CA THR A 138 17.32 -12.79 16.72
C THR A 138 18.78 -12.53 17.04
N VAL A 139 19.06 -12.09 18.25
CA VAL A 139 20.41 -11.87 18.78
C VAL A 139 20.61 -12.65 20.07
N GLN A 140 21.85 -13.01 20.39
CA GLN A 140 22.20 -13.65 21.66
C GLN A 140 22.65 -12.58 22.64
N GLU A 141 21.96 -12.45 23.78
CA GLU A 141 22.31 -11.55 24.87
C GLU A 141 22.76 -12.34 26.09
N VAL A 142 23.79 -11.86 26.79
CA VAL A 142 24.20 -12.46 28.07
C VAL A 142 23.37 -11.83 29.20
N LYS A 143 22.45 -12.61 29.77
CA LYS A 143 21.64 -12.20 30.93
C LYS A 143 21.98 -13.09 32.11
N GLY A 144 22.53 -12.49 33.17
CA GLY A 144 22.89 -13.21 34.40
C GLY A 144 23.96 -14.30 34.21
N GLY A 145 24.87 -14.14 33.24
CA GLY A 145 25.94 -15.11 32.96
C GLY A 145 25.58 -16.22 31.96
N ASN A 146 24.32 -16.29 31.51
CA ASN A 146 23.86 -17.24 30.49
C ASN A 146 23.53 -16.51 29.18
N THR A 147 23.81 -17.13 28.04
CA THR A 147 23.41 -16.65 26.71
C THR A 147 21.93 -16.97 26.46
N VAL A 148 21.11 -15.93 26.27
CA VAL A 148 19.67 -16.05 25.96
C VAL A 148 19.43 -15.48 24.57
N THR A 149 18.71 -16.23 23.73
CA THR A 149 18.28 -15.75 22.42
C THR A 149 17.08 -14.82 22.59
N VAL A 150 17.23 -13.58 22.14
CA VAL A 150 16.18 -12.56 22.16
C VAL A 150 15.89 -12.08 20.75
N ALA A 151 14.72 -11.45 20.57
CA ALA A 151 14.40 -10.79 19.31
C ALA A 151 15.33 -9.59 19.10
N ARG A 152 15.84 -9.42 17.87
CA ARG A 152 16.61 -8.23 17.47
C ARG A 152 15.71 -6.99 17.47
N LEU A 153 14.48 -7.19 17.02
CA LEU A 153 13.44 -6.18 16.84
C LEU A 153 12.08 -6.82 17.11
N ASP A 154 11.10 -6.00 17.48
CA ASP A 154 9.73 -6.46 17.72
C ASP A 154 9.14 -7.15 16.47
N PHE A 155 8.72 -8.40 16.62
CA PHE A 155 8.21 -9.19 15.50
C PHE A 155 6.94 -8.61 14.89
N ASN A 156 6.11 -7.87 15.65
CA ASN A 156 4.93 -7.22 15.10
C ASN A 156 5.31 -6.11 14.12
N THR A 157 6.32 -5.31 14.48
CA THR A 157 6.89 -4.27 13.62
C THR A 157 7.44 -4.87 12.31
N LEU A 158 8.10 -6.03 12.36
CA LEU A 158 8.52 -6.74 11.14
C LEU A 158 7.35 -7.22 10.29
N ARG A 159 6.31 -7.81 10.90
CA ARG A 159 5.12 -8.25 10.16
C ARG A 159 4.42 -7.06 9.49
N GLN A 160 4.27 -5.95 10.21
CA GLN A 160 3.72 -4.71 9.66
C GLN A 160 4.54 -4.22 8.47
N ALA A 161 5.87 -4.16 8.60
CA ALA A 161 6.75 -3.74 7.52
C ALA A 161 6.60 -4.62 6.26
N ILE A 162 6.55 -5.95 6.42
CA ILE A 162 6.35 -6.91 5.33
C ILE A 162 4.97 -6.73 4.70
N GLU A 163 3.93 -6.51 5.49
CA GLU A 163 2.58 -6.27 5.00
C GLU A 163 2.46 -4.96 4.22
N THR A 164 3.11 -3.89 4.69
CA THR A 164 3.14 -2.59 4.00
C THR A 164 3.91 -2.67 2.68
N LEU A 165 5.06 -3.34 2.64
CA LEU A 165 5.84 -3.53 1.42
C LEU A 165 5.13 -4.43 0.41
N ASN A 166 4.42 -5.44 0.90
CA ASN A 166 3.77 -6.50 0.13
C ASN A 166 4.67 -7.07 -0.99
N PRO A 167 5.87 -7.59 -0.66
CA PRO A 167 6.78 -8.14 -1.65
C PRO A 167 6.26 -9.47 -2.22
N ASP A 168 6.77 -9.89 -3.37
CA ASP A 168 6.32 -11.11 -4.04
C ASP A 168 6.52 -12.38 -3.18
N ASP A 169 7.55 -12.38 -2.33
CA ASP A 169 7.89 -13.44 -1.38
C ASP A 169 7.32 -13.21 0.04
N LYS A 170 6.27 -12.39 0.17
CA LYS A 170 5.64 -12.01 1.46
C LYS A 170 5.40 -13.20 2.40
N GLU A 171 4.76 -14.27 1.90
CA GLU A 171 4.41 -15.44 2.73
C GLU A 171 5.66 -16.14 3.26
N GLN A 172 6.73 -16.18 2.46
CA GLN A 172 8.01 -16.74 2.87
C GLN A 172 8.66 -15.90 3.98
N LEU A 173 8.66 -14.57 3.84
CA LEU A 173 9.21 -13.66 4.85
C LEU A 173 8.43 -13.74 6.17
N LEU A 174 7.09 -13.74 6.11
CA LEU A 174 6.24 -13.92 7.29
C LEU A 174 6.49 -15.28 7.97
N GLY A 175 6.66 -16.35 7.19
CA GLY A 175 7.03 -17.67 7.70
C GLY A 175 8.36 -17.66 8.46
N ARG A 176 9.38 -16.95 7.96
CA ARG A 176 10.66 -16.78 8.66
C ARG A 176 10.51 -16.05 9.99
N VAL A 177 9.75 -14.96 10.01
CA VAL A 177 9.44 -14.18 11.23
C VAL A 177 8.73 -15.06 12.26
N LEU A 178 7.70 -15.80 11.86
CA LEU A 178 6.99 -16.73 12.74
C LEU A 178 7.89 -17.84 13.30
N ASN A 179 8.80 -18.36 12.49
CA ASN A 179 9.76 -19.38 12.94
C ASN A 179 10.80 -18.81 13.91
N ALA A 180 11.22 -17.56 13.72
CA ALA A 180 12.13 -16.87 14.63
C ALA A 180 11.46 -16.58 15.98
N GLU A 181 10.21 -16.13 15.99
CA GLU A 181 9.43 -15.86 17.20
C GLU A 181 9.31 -17.10 18.09
N LYS A 182 9.04 -18.27 17.49
CA LYS A 182 9.01 -19.56 18.21
C LYS A 182 10.34 -19.95 18.87
N LYS A 183 11.47 -19.40 18.42
CA LYS A 183 12.79 -19.65 19.01
C LYS A 183 13.12 -18.68 20.16
N VAL A 184 12.49 -17.51 20.18
CA VAL A 184 12.68 -16.48 21.22
C VAL A 184 11.78 -16.73 22.42
N ALA A 185 10.57 -17.25 22.22
CA ALA A 185 9.78 -17.81 23.30
C ALA A 185 10.42 -19.14 23.72
N PRO A 186 11.10 -19.25 24.87
CA PRO A 186 11.57 -20.56 25.31
C PRO A 186 10.34 -21.45 25.46
N ALA A 187 10.38 -22.62 24.83
CA ALA A 187 9.55 -23.73 25.26
C ALA A 187 9.66 -23.79 26.79
N ALA A 188 8.53 -23.73 27.48
CA ALA A 188 8.48 -23.86 28.92
C ALA A 188 9.34 -25.06 29.34
N ALA A 189 10.40 -24.79 30.09
CA ALA A 189 11.26 -25.72 30.82
C ALA A 189 11.22 -27.19 30.37
N GLU A 190 12.19 -27.61 29.54
CA GLU A 190 12.72 -28.96 29.71
C GLU A 190 13.70 -28.91 30.89
N GLU A 191 13.22 -29.30 32.07
CA GLU A 191 14.07 -29.69 33.18
C GLU A 191 15.11 -30.71 32.69
N PRO A 192 16.38 -30.62 33.13
CA PRO A 192 17.39 -31.60 32.77
C PRO A 192 16.96 -32.96 33.33
N ALA A 193 16.91 -33.97 32.45
CA ALA A 193 16.60 -35.34 32.80
C ALA A 193 17.36 -35.76 34.08
N ALA A 194 16.62 -35.95 35.16
CA ALA A 194 17.14 -36.40 36.44
C ALA A 194 17.94 -37.71 36.24
N ALA A 195 19.22 -37.67 36.59
CA ALA A 195 20.07 -38.84 36.59
C ALA A 195 19.44 -39.96 37.46
N PRO A 196 19.49 -41.23 37.02
CA PRO A 196 18.85 -42.31 37.75
C PRO A 196 19.55 -42.56 39.09
N SER A 197 18.79 -42.38 40.17
CA SER A 197 19.14 -42.75 41.54
C SER A 197 19.59 -44.21 41.60
N ARG A 198 20.90 -44.44 41.77
CA ARG A 198 21.45 -45.76 42.07
C ARG A 198 21.05 -46.15 43.49
N LYS A 199 19.98 -46.95 43.56
CA LYS A 199 19.56 -47.73 44.73
C LYS A 199 20.70 -48.67 45.13
N ARG A 200 21.57 -48.26 46.05
CA ARG A 200 22.59 -49.11 46.65
C ARG A 200 21.95 -49.87 47.81
N GLY A 201 21.46 -51.07 47.51
CA GLY A 201 21.20 -52.09 48.51
C GLY A 201 22.47 -52.88 48.79
N LYS A 202 22.89 -52.88 50.05
CA LYS A 202 23.40 -54.00 50.88
C LYS A 202 24.35 -53.47 51.94
#